data_AF-A0A927X2K0-F1
#
_entry.id   AF-A0A927X2K0-F1
#
_cell.length_a   1.000
_cell.length_b   1.000
_cell.length_c   1.000
_cell.angle_alpha   90.00
_cell.angle_beta   90.00
_cell.angle_gamma   90.00
#
_symmetry.space_group_name_H-M   'P 1'
#
loop_
_entity.id
_entity.type
_entity.pdbx_description
1 polymer ?
#
loop_
_entity_poly.entity_id
_entity_poly.type
_entity_poly.pdbx_seq_one_letter_code
_entity_poly.pdbx_strand_id
1 'polypeptide(L)' 'MVIFMKIIKYVFKSILFGVLTLLIINLIGQFFNLKLPFSILSILLVGFFRLPGLIALLIFIII' A
#
# COMPACT_ATOMS: atom_id res chain seq x y z
N MET A 1 -9.43 -0.69 27.45
CA MET A 1 -8.49 0.36 27.00
C MET A 1 -7.29 -0.17 26.21
N VAL A 2 -6.64 -1.27 26.63
CA VAL A 2 -5.42 -1.81 25.97
C VAL A 2 -5.63 -2.27 24.52
N ILE A 3 -6.80 -2.86 24.19
CA ILE A 3 -7.08 -3.39 22.85
C ILE A 3 -7.21 -2.26 21.82
N PHE A 4 -7.87 -1.17 22.17
CA PHE A 4 -8.07 -0.01 21.30
C PHE A 4 -6.74 0.61 20.86
N MET A 5 -5.81 0.78 21.81
CA MET A 5 -4.45 1.28 21.52
C MET A 5 -3.68 0.34 20.56
N LYS A 6 -3.85 -0.98 20.71
CA LYS A 6 -3.22 -1.97 19.81
C LYS A 6 -3.76 -1.87 18.38
N ILE A 7 -5.08 -1.67 18.23
CA ILE A 7 -5.73 -1.50 16.92
C ILE A 7 -5.21 -0.24 16.23
N ILE A 8 -5.18 0.90 16.93
CA ILE A 8 -4.68 2.17 16.36
C ILE A 8 -3.23 2.01 15.90
N LYS A 9 -2.37 1.42 16.74
CA LYS A 9 -0.97 1.18 16.40
C LYS A 9 -0.84 0.29 15.16
N TYR A 10 -1.68 -0.73 15.03
CA TYR A 10 -1.69 -1.61 13.88
C TYR A 10 -2.10 -0.86 12.61
N VAL A 11 -3.20 -0.11 12.65
CA VAL A 11 -3.70 0.69 11.52
C VAL A 11 -2.64 1.70 11.06
N PHE A 12 -2.03 2.43 11.99
CA PHE A 12 -0.94 3.37 11.64
C PHE A 12 0.24 2.67 10.98
N LYS A 13 0.66 1.52 11.52
CA LYS A 13 1.76 0.74 10.94
C LYS A 13 1.43 0.23 9.53
N SER A 14 0.20 -0.22 9.32
CA SER A 14 -0.29 -0.64 8.01
C SER A 14 -0.32 0.51 7.01
N ILE A 15 -0.85 1.68 7.38
CA ILE A 15 -0.87 2.87 6.51
C ILE A 15 0.56 3.28 6.16
N LEU A 16 1.46 3.36 7.14
CA LEU A 16 2.87 3.70 6.92
C LEU A 16 3.51 2.72 5.94
N PHE A 17 3.25 1.42 6.11
CA PHE A 17 3.77 0.39 5.21
C PHE A 17 3.23 0.54 3.79
N GLY A 18 1.93 0.78 3.63
CA GLY A 18 1.31 1.01 2.32
C GLY A 18 1.88 2.23 1.59
N VAL A 19 2.01 3.35 2.31
CA VAL A 19 2.61 4.60 1.80
C VAL A 19 4.04 4.37 1.33
N LEU A 20 4.89 3.79 2.18
CA LEU A 20 6.30 3.56 1.85
C LEU A 20 6.46 2.60 0.67
N THR A 21 5.69 1.52 0.67
CA THR A 21 5.75 0.50 -0.38
C THR A 21 5.33 1.08 -1.72
N LEU A 22 4.20 1.79 -1.78
CA LEU A 22 3.73 2.43 -3.01
C LEU A 22 4.68 3.53 -3.48
N LEU A 23 5.29 4.30 -2.56
CA LEU A 23 6.30 5.30 -2.93
C LEU A 23 7.52 4.66 -3.58
N ILE A 24 8.09 3.64 -2.94
CA ILE A 24 9.26 2.93 -3.47
C ILE A 24 8.95 2.33 -4.84
N ILE A 25 7.80 1.68 -4.99
CA ILE A 25 7.45 1.05 -6.26
C ILE A 25 7.13 2.09 -7.32
N ASN A 26 6.52 3.23 -7.00
CA ASN A 26 6.33 4.30 -7.98
C ASN A 26 7.66 4.91 -8.43
N LEU A 27 8.62 5.08 -7.51
CA LEU A 27 9.97 5.56 -7.86
C LEU A 27 10.69 4.56 -8.78
N ILE A 28 10.61 3.26 -8.49
CA ILE A 28 11.20 2.21 -9.33
C ILE A 28 10.43 2.08 -10.66
N GLY A 29 9.10 2.11 -10.60
CA GLY A 29 8.19 1.97 -11.73
C GLY A 29 8.36 3.08 -12.75
N GLN A 30 8.74 4.28 -12.32
CA GLN A 30 9.05 5.39 -13.22
C GLN A 30 10.12 5.04 -14.26
N PHE A 31 11.10 4.20 -13.91
CA PHE A 31 12.13 3.74 -14.86
C PHE A 31 11.58 2.78 -15.94
N PHE A 32 10.43 2.17 -15.68
CA PHE A 32 9.76 1.22 -16.59
C PHE A 32 8.45 1.78 -17.17
N ASN A 33 8.20 3.09 -17.05
CA ASN A 33 6.92 3.74 -17.39
C ASN A 33 5.69 3.15 -16.66
N LEU A 34 5.89 2.47 -15.53
CA LEU A 34 4.83 1.97 -14.66
C LEU A 34 4.46 3.02 -13.62
N LYS A 35 3.18 3.39 -13.56
CA LYS A 35 2.63 4.33 -12.57
C LYS A 35 1.54 3.64 -11.78
N LEU A 36 1.80 3.37 -10.50
CA LEU A 36 0.79 2.89 -9.56
C LEU A 36 -0.06 4.06 -9.04
N PRO A 37 -1.37 3.89 -8.93
CA PRO A 37 -2.25 4.90 -8.34
C PRO A 37 -1.86 5.09 -6.88
N PHE A 38 -1.55 6.33 -6.51
CA PHE A 38 -1.22 6.72 -5.14
C PHE A 38 -2.43 7.37 -4.47
N SER A 39 -3.44 6.56 -4.15
CA SER A 39 -4.69 6.98 -3.55
C SER A 39 -4.87 6.36 -2.16
N ILE A 40 -5.82 6.88 -1.38
CA ILE A 40 -6.13 6.32 -0.05
C ILE A 40 -6.48 4.83 -0.17
N LEU A 41 -7.23 4.45 -1.21
CA LEU A 41 -7.64 3.07 -1.42
C LEU A 41 -6.44 2.15 -1.72
N SER A 42 -5.50 2.59 -2.56
CA SER A 42 -4.32 1.76 -2.85
C SER A 42 -3.41 1.63 -1.64
N ILE A 43 -3.24 2.71 -0.85
CA ILE A 43 -2.49 2.69 0.41
C ILE A 43 -3.11 1.71 1.40
N LEU A 44 -4.44 1.70 1.55
CA LEU A 44 -5.12 0.76 2.43
C LEU A 44 -4.99 -0.68 1.92
N LEU A 45 -5.16 -0.92 0.62
CA LEU A 45 -4.99 -2.25 0.03
C LEU A 45 -3.58 -2.79 0.26
N VAL A 46 -2.54 -2.04 -0.11
CA VAL A 46 -1.14 -2.47 0.09
C VAL A 46 -0.77 -2.49 1.58
N GLY A 47 -1.26 -1.55 2.37
CA GLY A 47 -0.93 -1.44 3.79
C GLY A 47 -1.50 -2.56 4.65
N PHE A 48 -2.73 -2.99 4.38
CA PHE A 48 -3.39 -4.07 5.12
C PHE A 48 -3.06 -5.44 4.54
N PHE A 49 -3.14 -5.60 3.21
CA PHE A 49 -2.90 -6.89 2.57
C PHE A 49 -1.44 -7.13 2.20
N ARG A 50 -0.55 -6.14 2.30
CA ARG A 50 0.89 -6.27 1.97
C ARG A 50 1.09 -6.73 0.52
N LEU A 51 1.84 -7.82 0.32
CA LEU A 51 2.12 -8.45 -0.97
C LEU A 51 0.85 -8.77 -1.77
N PRO A 52 -0.17 -9.48 -1.24
CA PRO A 52 -1.38 -9.73 -2.00
C PRO A 52 -2.11 -8.46 -2.45
N GLY A 53 -2.13 -7.40 -1.62
CA GLY A 53 -2.74 -6.12 -2.00
C GLY A 53 -2.01 -5.42 -3.13
N LEU A 54 -0.67 -5.53 -3.14
CA LEU A 54 0.19 -5.00 -4.19
C LEU A 54 0.00 -5.76 -5.51
N ILE A 55 -0.06 -7.10 -5.46
CA ILE A 55 -0.33 -7.93 -6.63
C ILE A 55 -1.70 -7.60 -7.22
N ALA A 56 -2.73 -7.45 -6.38
CA ALA A 56 -4.07 -7.07 -6.84
C ALA A 56 -4.06 -5.71 -7.56
N LEU A 57 -3.33 -4.72 -7.03
CA LEU A 57 -3.16 -3.41 -7.68
C LEU A 57 -2.44 -3.52 -9.02
N LEU A 58 -1.38 -4.31 -9.11
CA LEU A 58 -0.66 -4.52 -10.37
C LEU A 58 -1.56 -5.17 -11.42
N ILE A 59 -2.30 -6.21 -11.05
CA ILE A 59 -3.26 -6.87 -11.95
C ILE A 59 -4.31 -5.86 -12.44
N PHE A 60 -4.86 -5.05 -11.54
CA PHE A 60 -5.87 -4.04 -11.89
C PHE A 60 -5.36 -2.97 -12.86
N ILE A 61 -4.05 -2.70 -12.90
CA ILE A 61 -3.45 -1.68 -13.79
C ILE A 61 -3.07 -2.27 -15.14
N ILE A 62 -2.77 -3.58 -15.18
CA ILE A 62 -2.36 -4.29 -16.40
C ILE A 62 -3.58 -4.68 -17.26
N ILE A 63 -4.73 -4.93 -16.63
CA ILE A 63 -6.01 -5.22 -17.29
C ILE A 63 -6.67 -3.91 -17.76
#